data_AF-A0A2P4XEN6-F1
#
_entry.id   AF-A0A2P4XEN6-F1
#
_cell.length_a   1.000
_cell.length_b   1.000
_cell.length_c   1.000
_cell.angle_alpha   90.00
_cell.angle_beta   90.00
_cell.angle_gamma   90.00
#
_symmetry.space_group_name_H-M   'P 1'
#
loop_
_entity.id
_entity.type
_entity.pdbx_description
1 polymer ?
#
loop_
_entity_poly.entity_id
_entity_poly.type
_entity_poly.pdbx_seq_one_letter_code
_entity_poly.pdbx_strand_id
1 'polypeptide(L)'
;MEGGDVGTAFEAALTRTGTSLTSKDLVDMYPLPSSLTEESPIDLEQCKFFDLFDADPAQAQVEMDKNRQEAEKLHGTEFMQQVKRSKHHHPLKKRRQFDFRLTSKEKEKLAATGVVASQRMQAESFAEIYYRLYSDDLPVFVTTDSILHAWHRSFDAFLIKLESNYLAPMLEKILKATLSMCQEIASARFLVSLATQEPKATLVTIPASSYAEKARWALRVAQVPFVEEKWAPLFAYMSTIPKGGRSVPLLTLPPPNAALTDSADIMAFCAKTLPELYPNEKAKELEVLFDTKLGPHTRRCVKALYPALRLLLLRSMNINKKSAERSWIRIEGILKEAEKQLGDDPIGSRFLAGDTFSAADIAFCSHIALLILAPDHEFIAPYISMSSIQDPMFRNRFEEIRRSKIGQYVLWCYKHKRPAV
;
A
#
# COMPACT_ATOMS: atom_id res chain seq x y z
N MET A 1 12.77 43.62 -36.18
CA MET A 1 12.96 42.15 -36.23
C MET A 1 11.82 41.59 -37.05
N GLU A 2 12.12 41.18 -38.28
CA GLU A 2 11.14 40.58 -39.18
C GLU A 2 10.66 39.24 -38.59
N GLY A 3 9.35 39.10 -38.40
CA GLY A 3 8.75 37.85 -37.94
C GLY A 3 8.77 36.84 -39.08
N GLY A 4 9.87 36.10 -39.21
CA GLY A 4 9.97 34.96 -40.13
C GLY A 4 9.09 33.79 -39.71
N ASP A 5 8.73 32.94 -40.67
CA ASP A 5 8.02 31.69 -40.42
C ASP A 5 8.90 30.76 -39.57
N VAL A 6 8.48 30.63 -38.30
CA VAL A 6 9.17 29.89 -37.24
C VAL A 6 9.35 28.41 -37.62
N GLY A 7 8.44 27.84 -38.41
CA GLY A 7 8.55 26.46 -38.90
C GLY A 7 9.77 26.27 -39.80
N THR A 8 9.92 27.12 -40.81
CA THR A 8 11.09 27.14 -41.70
C THR A 8 12.40 27.41 -40.96
N ALA A 9 12.39 28.31 -39.98
CA ALA A 9 13.57 28.60 -39.18
C ALA A 9 13.98 27.40 -38.32
N PHE A 10 13.00 26.68 -37.77
CA PHE A 10 13.23 25.45 -37.01
C PHE A 10 13.74 24.32 -37.90
N GLU A 11 13.14 24.09 -39.08
CA GLU A 11 13.61 23.08 -40.04
C GLU A 11 15.03 23.37 -40.54
N ALA A 12 15.34 24.64 -40.84
CA ALA A 12 16.68 25.07 -41.22
C ALA A 12 17.70 24.87 -40.08
N ALA A 13 17.30 25.17 -38.84
CA ALA A 13 18.12 24.90 -37.67
C ALA A 13 18.35 23.40 -37.48
N LEU A 14 17.31 22.57 -37.57
CA LEU A 14 17.38 21.11 -37.42
C LEU A 14 18.26 20.46 -38.50
N THR A 15 18.16 20.96 -39.74
CA THR A 15 19.00 20.53 -40.86
C THR A 15 20.46 20.90 -40.64
N ARG A 16 20.73 22.08 -40.06
CA ARG A 16 22.08 22.55 -39.72
C ARG A 16 22.69 21.81 -38.54
N THR A 17 21.89 21.47 -37.54
CA THR A 17 22.36 20.86 -36.28
C THR A 17 22.39 19.33 -36.32
N GLY A 18 21.56 18.69 -37.16
CA GLY A 18 21.36 17.24 -37.14
C GLY A 18 20.72 16.74 -35.84
N THR A 19 20.65 15.42 -35.66
CA THR A 19 20.08 14.75 -34.47
C THR A 19 21.13 14.11 -33.56
N SER A 20 22.41 14.34 -33.82
CA SER A 20 23.54 13.62 -33.20
C SER A 20 24.56 14.56 -32.52
N LEU A 21 24.11 15.73 -32.05
CA LEU A 21 24.96 16.66 -31.30
C LEU A 21 25.27 16.12 -29.91
N THR A 22 26.54 16.24 -29.51
CA THR A 22 26.97 16.06 -28.12
C THR A 22 26.99 17.41 -27.39
N SER A 23 27.00 17.40 -26.06
CA SER A 23 27.08 18.64 -25.26
C SER A 23 28.33 19.47 -25.58
N LYS A 24 29.42 18.83 -26.05
CA LYS A 24 30.66 19.51 -26.44
C LYS A 24 30.49 20.30 -27.74
N ASP A 25 29.83 19.69 -28.73
CA ASP A 25 29.58 20.32 -30.03
C ASP A 25 28.72 21.60 -29.87
N LEU A 26 27.79 21.60 -28.92
CA LEU A 26 26.98 22.77 -28.58
C LEU A 26 27.81 23.91 -27.96
N VAL A 27 28.78 23.59 -27.10
CA VAL A 27 29.66 24.60 -26.48
C VAL A 27 30.60 25.20 -27.53
N ASP A 28 31.12 24.38 -28.43
CA ASP A 28 32.01 24.83 -29.52
C ASP A 28 31.26 25.72 -30.54
N MET A 29 29.95 25.51 -30.73
CA MET A 29 29.09 26.38 -31.54
C MET A 29 28.80 27.76 -30.91
N TYR A 30 28.88 27.86 -29.58
CA TYR A 30 28.57 29.08 -28.82
C TYR A 30 29.66 29.37 -27.80
N PRO A 31 30.89 29.69 -28.23
CA PRO A 31 32.01 29.93 -27.32
C PRO A 31 31.70 31.12 -26.41
N LEU A 32 31.93 30.95 -25.10
CA LEU A 32 31.76 32.05 -24.15
C LEU A 32 32.74 33.19 -24.48
N PRO A 33 32.29 34.45 -24.45
CA PRO A 33 33.18 35.60 -24.50
C PRO A 33 34.20 35.53 -23.36
N SER A 34 35.47 35.77 -23.68
CA SER A 34 36.59 35.81 -22.73
C SER A 34 36.48 36.92 -21.66
N SER A 35 35.47 37.77 -21.72
CA SER A 35 35.21 38.89 -20.81
C SER A 35 34.35 38.54 -19.59
N LEU A 36 33.93 37.29 -19.40
CA LEU A 36 33.06 36.86 -18.29
C LEU A 36 33.85 36.34 -17.07
N THR A 37 35.16 36.53 -17.03
CA THR A 37 36.04 36.05 -15.94
C THR A 37 36.19 37.01 -14.75
N GLU A 38 35.55 38.18 -14.76
CA GLU A 38 35.68 39.15 -13.67
C GLU A 38 34.49 39.09 -12.71
N GLU A 39 34.77 38.80 -11.43
CA GLU A 39 33.84 38.82 -10.28
C GLU A 39 33.40 40.25 -9.89
N SER A 40 33.26 41.15 -10.87
CA SER A 40 32.82 42.53 -10.65
C SER A 40 31.29 42.61 -10.66
N PRO A 41 30.66 43.43 -9.78
CA PRO A 41 29.23 43.67 -9.84
C PRO A 41 28.79 44.17 -11.21
N ILE A 42 27.65 43.68 -11.70
CA ILE A 42 27.11 44.10 -13.00
C ILE A 42 26.62 45.54 -12.91
N ASP A 43 27.12 46.39 -13.81
CA ASP A 43 26.55 47.71 -14.03
C ASP A 43 25.21 47.58 -14.78
N LEU A 44 24.11 47.80 -14.05
CA LEU A 44 22.77 47.64 -14.59
C LEU A 44 22.46 48.66 -15.69
N GLU A 45 23.02 49.88 -15.63
CA GLU A 45 22.76 50.93 -16.63
C GLU A 45 23.43 50.61 -17.98
N GLN A 46 24.46 49.77 -17.98
CA GLN A 46 25.13 49.31 -19.21
C GLN A 46 24.42 48.11 -19.86
N CYS A 47 23.42 47.52 -19.20
CA CYS A 47 22.70 46.37 -19.72
C CYS A 47 21.73 46.80 -20.82
N LYS A 48 21.88 46.22 -22.03
CA LYS A 48 21.18 46.58 -23.28
C LYS A 48 19.67 46.83 -23.20
N PHE A 49 18.96 46.18 -22.27
CA PHE A 49 17.52 46.28 -22.13
C PHE A 49 17.05 46.76 -20.76
N PHE A 50 17.97 47.19 -19.89
CA PHE A 50 17.62 47.55 -18.51
C PHE A 50 16.76 48.81 -18.44
N ASP A 51 17.06 49.84 -19.24
CA ASP A 51 16.24 51.05 -19.30
C ASP A 51 14.79 50.76 -19.71
N LEU A 52 14.60 49.88 -20.70
CA LEU A 52 13.27 49.47 -21.16
C LEU A 52 12.51 48.67 -20.09
N PHE A 53 13.24 47.87 -19.32
CA PHE A 53 12.69 47.06 -18.23
C PHE A 53 12.33 47.93 -17.01
N ASP A 54 13.19 48.89 -16.65
CA ASP A 54 13.03 49.76 -15.48
C ASP A 54 12.15 51.00 -15.72
N ALA A 55 11.77 51.25 -16.98
CA ALA A 55 10.87 52.33 -17.35
C ALA A 55 9.50 52.23 -16.62
N ASP A 56 8.99 53.37 -16.16
CA ASP A 56 7.66 53.45 -15.56
C ASP A 56 6.58 53.15 -16.61
N PRO A 57 5.73 52.12 -16.39
CA PRO A 57 4.67 51.76 -17.34
C PRO A 57 3.73 52.92 -17.69
N ALA A 58 3.41 53.79 -16.72
CA ALA A 58 2.52 54.92 -16.94
C ALA A 58 3.17 55.99 -17.83
N GLN A 59 4.47 56.27 -17.61
CA GLN A 59 5.22 57.22 -18.44
C GLN A 59 5.39 56.69 -19.87
N ALA A 60 5.74 55.41 -20.00
CA ALA A 60 5.86 54.74 -21.30
C ALA A 60 4.52 54.75 -22.08
N GLN A 61 3.38 54.60 -21.40
CA GLN A 61 2.07 54.73 -22.05
C GLN A 61 1.81 56.14 -22.57
N VAL A 62 2.11 57.18 -21.77
CA VAL A 62 1.94 58.58 -22.16
C VAL A 62 2.78 58.93 -23.38
N GLU A 63 4.03 58.49 -23.41
CA GLU A 63 4.92 58.67 -24.57
C GLU A 63 4.39 57.94 -25.81
N MET A 64 3.92 56.70 -25.65
CA MET A 64 3.33 55.94 -26.75
C MET A 64 2.06 56.59 -27.31
N ASP A 65 1.24 57.21 -26.46
CA ASP A 65 0.05 57.94 -26.92
C ASP A 65 0.41 59.19 -27.70
N LYS A 66 1.49 59.91 -27.30
CA LYS A 66 2.04 61.00 -28.11
C LYS A 66 2.52 60.50 -29.47
N ASN A 67 3.29 59.41 -29.50
CA ASN A 67 3.79 58.80 -30.74
C ASN A 67 2.64 58.38 -31.68
N ARG A 68 1.53 57.88 -31.13
CA ARG A 68 0.31 57.57 -31.90
C ARG A 68 -0.35 58.83 -32.46
N GLN A 69 -0.47 59.89 -31.66
CA GLN A 69 -1.05 61.15 -32.10
C GLN A 69 -0.21 61.82 -33.19
N GLU A 70 1.13 61.77 -33.08
CA GLU A 70 2.05 62.27 -34.10
C GLU A 70 1.95 61.45 -35.38
N ALA A 71 1.93 60.12 -35.28
CA ALA A 71 1.74 59.25 -36.44
C ALA A 71 0.38 59.48 -37.13
N GLU A 72 -0.68 59.72 -36.36
CA GLU A 72 -2.01 60.05 -36.88
C GLU A 72 -2.02 61.41 -37.59
N LYS A 73 -1.29 62.41 -37.06
CA LYS A 73 -1.11 63.72 -37.71
C LYS A 73 -0.30 63.63 -39.01
N LEU A 74 0.74 62.78 -39.04
CA LEU A 74 1.65 62.64 -40.18
C LEU A 74 1.07 61.76 -41.31
N HIS A 75 0.37 60.68 -40.96
CA HIS A 75 -0.05 59.64 -41.91
C HIS A 75 -1.58 59.49 -42.03
N GLY A 76 -2.34 60.23 -41.23
CA GLY A 76 -3.80 60.21 -41.24
C GLY A 76 -4.41 59.08 -40.40
N THR A 77 -5.72 59.19 -40.18
CA THR A 77 -6.52 58.26 -39.36
C THR A 77 -6.60 56.86 -39.97
N GLU A 78 -6.62 56.77 -41.30
CA GLU A 78 -6.74 55.50 -42.03
C GLU A 78 -5.49 54.62 -41.84
N PHE A 79 -4.30 55.21 -41.84
CA PHE A 79 -3.05 54.53 -41.51
C PHE A 79 -3.10 53.90 -40.11
N MET A 80 -3.54 54.66 -39.10
CA MET A 80 -3.65 54.14 -37.73
C MET A 80 -4.67 53.01 -37.60
N GLN A 81 -5.76 53.06 -38.35
CA GLN A 81 -6.74 51.96 -38.41
C GLN A 81 -6.15 50.71 -39.07
N GLN A 82 -5.41 50.87 -40.18
CA GLN A 82 -4.73 49.77 -40.86
C GLN A 82 -3.67 49.14 -39.94
N VAL A 83 -2.87 49.94 -39.25
CA VAL A 83 -1.91 49.47 -38.26
C VAL A 83 -2.64 48.64 -37.21
N LYS A 84 -3.66 49.18 -36.54
CA LYS A 84 -4.42 48.48 -35.49
C LYS A 84 -5.03 47.16 -35.95
N ARG A 85 -5.55 47.09 -37.19
CA ARG A 85 -6.17 45.88 -37.78
C ARG A 85 -5.18 44.87 -38.35
N SER A 86 -3.94 45.28 -38.63
CA SER A 86 -2.90 44.39 -39.17
C SER A 86 -2.64 43.21 -38.23
N LYS A 87 -2.38 42.03 -38.79
CA LYS A 87 -1.91 40.87 -38.02
C LYS A 87 -0.43 40.96 -37.63
N HIS A 88 0.30 41.90 -38.23
CA HIS A 88 1.73 42.10 -37.97
C HIS A 88 1.95 42.97 -36.73
N HIS A 89 3.04 42.67 -36.01
CA HIS A 89 3.54 43.52 -34.94
C HIS A 89 3.89 44.91 -35.48
N HIS A 90 3.60 45.94 -34.70
CA HIS A 90 3.94 47.32 -35.06
C HIS A 90 4.29 48.09 -33.78
N PRO A 91 5.36 48.92 -33.76
CA PRO A 91 5.77 49.67 -32.57
C PRO A 91 4.66 50.52 -31.95
N LEU A 92 3.77 51.10 -32.76
CA LEU A 92 2.63 51.89 -32.27
C LEU A 92 1.53 51.06 -31.56
N LYS A 93 1.57 49.72 -31.64
CA LYS A 93 0.66 48.82 -30.90
C LYS A 93 1.13 48.51 -29.48
N LYS A 94 2.38 48.82 -29.14
CA LYS A 94 2.95 48.54 -27.83
C LYS A 94 2.11 49.15 -26.71
N ARG A 95 1.84 48.38 -25.66
CA ARG A 95 1.15 48.88 -24.47
C ARG A 95 1.63 48.12 -23.25
N ARG A 96 2.29 48.82 -22.32
CA ARG A 96 2.72 48.26 -21.04
C ARG A 96 1.53 48.08 -20.12
N GLN A 97 1.22 46.88 -19.66
CA GLN A 97 0.12 46.60 -18.74
C GLN A 97 0.62 46.25 -17.33
N PHE A 98 1.85 45.76 -17.22
CA PHE A 98 2.40 45.23 -15.98
C PHE A 98 3.62 46.04 -15.52
N ASP A 99 3.77 46.17 -14.20
CA ASP A 99 4.92 46.81 -13.57
C ASP A 99 5.95 45.77 -13.10
N PHE A 100 6.95 45.56 -13.96
CA PHE A 100 8.05 44.62 -13.74
C PHE A 100 9.24 45.23 -13.00
N ARG A 101 9.19 46.51 -12.62
CA ARG A 101 10.31 47.17 -11.96
C ARG A 101 10.69 46.43 -10.66
N LEU A 102 11.99 46.30 -10.46
CA LEU A 102 12.56 45.67 -9.28
C LEU A 102 12.58 46.64 -8.11
N THR A 103 12.34 46.13 -6.91
CA THR A 103 12.58 46.88 -5.68
C THR A 103 14.07 47.15 -5.49
N SER A 104 14.44 48.15 -4.67
CA SER A 104 15.85 48.49 -4.42
C SER A 104 16.68 47.27 -3.99
N LYS A 105 16.12 46.43 -3.11
CA LYS A 105 16.76 45.18 -2.65
C LYS A 105 16.95 44.16 -3.78
N GLU A 106 15.99 44.05 -4.68
CA GLU A 106 16.09 43.13 -5.83
C GLU A 106 17.11 43.64 -6.86
N LYS A 107 17.21 44.96 -7.06
CA LYS A 107 18.23 45.57 -7.92
C LYS A 107 19.64 45.34 -7.37
N GLU A 108 19.84 45.57 -6.07
CA GLU A 108 21.11 45.29 -5.39
C GLU A 108 21.52 43.81 -5.56
N LYS A 109 20.56 42.89 -5.40
CA LYS A 109 20.79 41.46 -5.59
C LYS A 109 21.11 41.12 -7.05
N LEU A 110 20.41 41.71 -8.01
CA LEU A 110 20.67 41.51 -9.43
C LEU A 110 22.08 42.01 -9.81
N ALA A 111 22.48 43.19 -9.34
CA ALA A 111 23.81 43.73 -9.57
C ALA A 111 24.93 42.84 -8.97
N ALA A 112 24.70 42.29 -7.77
CA ALA A 112 25.68 41.46 -7.08
C ALA A 112 25.81 40.02 -7.64
N THR A 113 24.72 39.43 -8.14
CA THR A 113 24.66 38.00 -8.47
C THR A 113 24.33 37.70 -9.93
N GLY A 114 23.96 38.73 -10.71
CA GLY A 114 23.52 38.60 -12.09
C GLY A 114 22.15 37.97 -12.30
N VAL A 115 21.50 37.45 -11.24
CA VAL A 115 20.16 36.84 -11.32
C VAL A 115 19.34 37.20 -10.07
N VAL A 116 18.08 37.59 -10.27
CA VAL A 116 17.12 37.79 -9.18
C VAL A 116 15.80 37.07 -9.47
N ALA A 117 15.29 36.36 -8.47
CA ALA A 117 13.96 35.76 -8.51
C ALA A 117 12.99 36.62 -7.67
N SER A 118 12.01 37.24 -8.33
CA SER A 118 11.01 38.07 -7.68
C SER A 118 9.73 37.28 -7.37
N GLN A 119 9.42 37.10 -6.10
CA GLN A 119 8.18 36.43 -5.66
C GLN A 119 6.94 37.30 -5.86
N ARG A 120 7.09 38.63 -5.93
CA ARG A 120 5.99 39.57 -6.17
C ARG A 120 5.35 39.37 -7.56
N MET A 121 6.13 38.85 -8.49
CA MET A 121 5.73 38.64 -9.89
C MET A 121 5.38 37.18 -10.18
N GLN A 122 4.82 36.47 -9.19
CA GLN A 122 4.40 35.08 -9.37
C GLN A 122 3.30 34.96 -10.43
N ALA A 123 3.38 33.87 -11.20
CA ALA A 123 2.41 33.46 -12.20
C ALA A 123 2.06 31.98 -11.98
N GLU A 124 0.90 31.55 -12.46
CA GLU A 124 0.45 30.16 -12.35
C GLU A 124 1.23 29.23 -13.30
N SER A 125 1.86 29.78 -14.33
CA SER A 125 2.70 29.02 -15.27
C SER A 125 3.74 29.88 -15.99
N PHE A 126 4.76 29.23 -16.57
CA PHE A 126 5.72 29.89 -17.48
C PHE A 126 5.03 30.57 -18.68
N ALA A 127 3.98 29.96 -19.23
CA ALA A 127 3.26 30.51 -20.37
C ALA A 127 2.61 31.86 -20.03
N GLU A 128 2.08 31.98 -18.81
CA GLU A 128 1.47 33.23 -18.35
C GLU A 128 2.50 34.35 -18.25
N ILE A 129 3.66 34.12 -17.62
CA ILE A 129 4.68 35.18 -17.50
C ILE A 129 5.27 35.56 -18.86
N TYR A 130 5.44 34.60 -19.78
CA TYR A 130 5.87 34.88 -21.15
C TYR A 130 4.84 35.69 -21.92
N TYR A 131 3.55 35.38 -21.76
CA TYR A 131 2.49 36.16 -22.38
C TYR A 131 2.47 37.60 -21.85
N ARG A 132 2.64 37.80 -20.53
CA ARG A 132 2.69 39.15 -19.92
C ARG A 132 3.88 39.97 -20.43
N LEU A 133 5.07 39.36 -20.51
CA LEU A 133 6.26 40.02 -21.05
C LEU A 133 6.10 40.34 -22.55
N TYR A 134 5.57 39.38 -23.32
CA TYR A 134 5.32 39.54 -24.74
C TYR A 134 4.28 40.64 -25.03
N SER A 135 3.18 40.70 -24.27
CA SER A 135 2.16 41.74 -24.43
C SER A 135 2.68 43.15 -24.14
N ASP A 136 3.66 43.23 -23.24
CA ASP A 136 4.33 44.47 -22.85
C ASP A 136 5.53 44.82 -23.75
N ASP A 137 5.77 44.03 -24.80
CA ASP A 137 6.89 44.16 -25.75
C ASP A 137 8.26 44.16 -25.05
N LEU A 138 8.37 43.42 -23.95
CA LEU A 138 9.60 43.20 -23.21
C LEU A 138 10.38 42.01 -23.77
N PRO A 139 11.73 42.03 -23.69
CA PRO A 139 12.54 40.88 -24.04
C PRO A 139 12.14 39.65 -23.22
N VAL A 140 11.90 38.53 -23.91
CA VAL A 140 11.58 37.25 -23.28
C VAL A 140 12.80 36.35 -23.33
N PHE A 141 13.24 35.87 -22.17
CA PHE A 141 14.25 34.83 -22.07
C PHE A 141 13.57 33.47 -21.82
N VAL A 142 13.69 32.57 -22.80
CA VAL A 142 13.12 31.22 -22.72
C VAL A 142 14.19 30.28 -22.19
N THR A 143 13.93 29.66 -21.03
CA THR A 143 14.85 28.71 -20.39
C THR A 143 14.54 27.28 -20.81
N THR A 144 15.52 26.38 -20.69
CA THR A 144 15.31 24.94 -20.87
C THR A 144 14.22 24.41 -19.93
N ASP A 145 14.19 24.88 -18.68
CA ASP A 145 13.19 24.46 -17.69
C ASP A 145 11.76 24.79 -18.14
N SER A 146 11.55 25.93 -18.80
CA SER A 146 10.22 26.30 -19.32
C SER A 146 9.74 25.38 -20.44
N ILE A 147 10.67 24.91 -21.29
CA ILE A 147 10.40 23.95 -22.37
C ILE A 147 10.12 22.57 -21.78
N LEU A 148 10.96 22.12 -20.84
CA LEU A 148 10.75 20.86 -20.13
C LEU A 148 9.43 20.87 -19.37
N HIS A 149 9.05 21.98 -18.73
CA HIS A 149 7.76 22.12 -18.07
C HIS A 149 6.58 21.98 -19.05
N ALA A 150 6.65 22.60 -20.23
CA ALA A 150 5.63 22.43 -21.27
C ALA A 150 5.54 20.97 -21.76
N TRP A 151 6.68 20.30 -21.89
CA TRP A 151 6.77 18.87 -22.22
C TRP A 151 6.19 17.97 -21.11
N HIS A 152 6.48 18.26 -19.84
CA HIS A 152 5.87 17.54 -18.71
C HIS A 152 4.35 17.67 -18.70
N ARG A 153 3.81 18.87 -18.95
CA ARG A 153 2.36 19.07 -19.04
C ARG A 153 1.72 18.28 -20.18
N SER A 154 2.44 18.04 -21.28
CA SER A 154 1.93 17.21 -22.38
C SER A 154 1.85 15.74 -21.99
N PHE A 155 2.83 15.24 -21.21
CA PHE A 155 2.78 13.90 -20.63
C PHE A 155 1.64 13.74 -19.62
N ASP A 156 1.44 14.72 -18.74
CA ASP A 156 0.32 14.66 -17.78
C ASP A 156 -1.03 14.56 -18.49
N ALA A 157 -1.23 15.37 -19.54
CA ALA A 157 -2.44 15.31 -20.36
C ALA A 157 -2.59 13.95 -21.06
N PHE A 158 -1.48 13.39 -21.57
CA PHE A 158 -1.47 12.06 -22.17
C PHE A 158 -1.83 10.97 -21.16
N LEU A 159 -1.26 11.01 -19.96
CA LEU A 159 -1.53 10.05 -18.88
C LEU A 159 -2.98 10.10 -18.44
N ILE A 160 -3.54 11.29 -18.20
CA ILE A 160 -4.95 11.47 -17.84
C ILE A 160 -5.85 10.85 -18.90
N LYS A 161 -5.55 11.10 -20.18
CA LYS A 161 -6.33 10.56 -21.31
C LYS A 161 -6.20 9.04 -21.39
N LEU A 162 -5.00 8.51 -21.17
CA LEU A 162 -4.73 7.07 -21.21
C LEU A 162 -5.47 6.34 -20.07
N GLU A 163 -5.39 6.88 -18.86
CA GLU A 163 -6.02 6.32 -17.67
C GLU A 163 -7.55 6.36 -17.79
N SER A 164 -8.10 7.52 -18.13
CA SER A 164 -9.55 7.73 -18.16
C SER A 164 -10.22 6.98 -19.31
N ASN A 165 -9.59 6.93 -20.49
CA ASN A 165 -10.24 6.38 -21.67
C ASN A 165 -9.96 4.89 -21.88
N TYR A 166 -8.85 4.36 -21.35
CA TYR A 166 -8.43 2.99 -21.62
C TYR A 166 -8.26 2.16 -20.34
N LEU A 167 -7.41 2.60 -19.41
CA LEU A 167 -7.06 1.74 -18.26
C LEU A 167 -8.23 1.54 -17.30
N ALA A 168 -8.89 2.62 -16.87
CA ALA A 168 -10.01 2.54 -15.93
C ALA A 168 -11.18 1.71 -16.51
N PRO A 169 -11.64 1.93 -17.76
CA PRO A 169 -12.69 1.10 -18.36
C PRO A 169 -12.27 -0.37 -18.54
N MET A 170 -11.00 -0.63 -18.88
CA MET A 170 -10.49 -2.01 -19.00
C MET A 170 -10.49 -2.72 -17.65
N LEU A 171 -10.04 -2.05 -16.59
CA LEU A 171 -10.07 -2.59 -15.23
C LEU A 171 -11.51 -2.85 -14.78
N GLU A 172 -12.43 -1.94 -15.04
CA GLU A 172 -13.85 -2.12 -14.71
C GLU A 172 -14.44 -3.36 -15.42
N LYS A 173 -14.12 -3.57 -16.70
CA LYS A 173 -14.54 -4.76 -17.45
C LYS A 173 -13.98 -6.04 -16.83
N ILE A 174 -12.69 -6.06 -16.48
CA ILE A 174 -12.05 -7.23 -15.85
C ILE A 174 -12.72 -7.54 -14.50
N LEU A 175 -12.97 -6.52 -13.68
CA LEU A 175 -13.61 -6.68 -12.37
C LEU A 175 -15.05 -7.19 -12.49
N LYS A 176 -15.83 -6.65 -13.44
CA LYS A 176 -17.19 -7.13 -13.74
C LYS A 176 -17.21 -8.58 -14.22
N ALA A 177 -16.31 -8.94 -15.14
CA ALA A 177 -16.19 -10.31 -15.64
C ALA A 177 -15.81 -11.28 -14.50
N THR A 178 -14.82 -10.91 -13.69
CA THR A 178 -14.39 -11.72 -12.53
C THR A 178 -15.51 -11.87 -11.51
N LEU A 179 -16.26 -10.80 -11.24
CA LEU A 179 -17.42 -10.85 -10.34
C LEU A 179 -18.50 -11.80 -10.87
N SER A 180 -18.83 -11.73 -12.16
CA SER A 180 -19.80 -12.62 -12.80
C SER A 180 -19.38 -14.08 -12.69
N MET A 181 -18.11 -14.40 -12.99
CA MET A 181 -17.58 -15.76 -12.86
C MET A 181 -17.64 -16.26 -11.41
N CYS A 182 -17.30 -15.42 -10.43
CA CYS A 182 -17.41 -15.78 -9.02
C CYS A 182 -18.88 -16.05 -8.61
N GLN A 183 -19.83 -15.26 -9.11
CA GLN A 183 -21.26 -15.46 -8.87
C GLN A 183 -21.77 -16.75 -9.50
N GLU A 184 -21.36 -17.07 -10.72
CA GLU A 184 -21.68 -18.34 -11.41
C GLU A 184 -21.11 -19.54 -10.65
N ILE A 185 -19.85 -19.47 -10.20
CA ILE A 185 -19.25 -20.54 -9.38
C ILE A 185 -19.98 -20.68 -8.05
N ALA A 186 -20.37 -19.57 -7.41
CA ALA A 186 -21.11 -19.59 -6.16
C ALA A 186 -22.53 -20.17 -6.32
N SER A 187 -23.22 -19.84 -7.41
CA SER A 187 -24.57 -20.34 -7.72
C SER A 187 -24.55 -21.79 -8.21
N ALA A 188 -23.56 -22.21 -8.99
CA ALA A 188 -23.34 -23.62 -9.32
C ALA A 188 -23.02 -24.45 -8.06
N ARG A 189 -22.19 -23.92 -7.15
CA ARG A 189 -21.96 -24.53 -5.83
C ARG A 189 -23.21 -24.56 -4.95
N PHE A 190 -24.06 -23.54 -5.02
CA PHE A 190 -25.34 -23.49 -4.32
C PHE A 190 -26.32 -24.55 -4.84
N LEU A 191 -26.40 -24.76 -6.16
CA LEU A 191 -27.22 -25.80 -6.77
C LEU A 191 -26.69 -27.21 -6.49
N VAL A 192 -25.37 -27.41 -6.51
CA VAL A 192 -24.73 -28.68 -6.07
C VAL A 192 -24.95 -28.92 -4.57
N SER A 193 -24.96 -27.85 -3.76
CA SER A 193 -25.27 -27.91 -2.32
C SER A 193 -26.74 -28.22 -2.04
N LEU A 194 -27.67 -27.80 -2.90
CA LEU A 194 -29.09 -28.17 -2.82
C LEU A 194 -29.32 -29.63 -3.23
N ALA A 195 -28.58 -30.13 -4.21
CA ALA A 195 -28.69 -31.50 -4.70
C ALA A 195 -28.11 -32.57 -3.73
N THR A 196 -27.37 -32.16 -2.69
CA THR A 196 -26.66 -33.08 -1.77
C THR A 196 -27.07 -32.93 -0.29
N GLN A 197 -28.26 -32.40 -0.01
CA GLN A 197 -28.74 -32.17 1.37
C GLN A 197 -28.98 -33.48 2.15
N GLU A 198 -27.92 -34.05 2.70
CA GLU A 198 -27.96 -34.43 4.11
C GLU A 198 -27.75 -33.16 4.94
N PRO A 199 -28.48 -32.97 6.03
CA PRO A 199 -28.31 -31.78 6.86
C PRO A 199 -26.92 -31.88 7.54
N LYS A 200 -25.96 -31.11 7.04
CA LYS A 200 -24.58 -31.09 7.57
C LYS A 200 -24.47 -30.10 8.72
N ALA A 201 -23.72 -30.48 9.76
CA ALA A 201 -23.41 -29.56 10.86
C ALA A 201 -22.66 -28.33 10.34
N THR A 202 -22.81 -27.16 10.97
CA THR A 202 -22.06 -25.95 10.60
C THR A 202 -21.13 -25.55 11.73
N LEU A 203 -19.83 -25.45 11.44
CA LEU A 203 -18.78 -25.05 12.36
C LEU A 203 -18.37 -23.60 12.10
N VAL A 204 -18.70 -22.71 13.02
CA VAL A 204 -18.30 -21.30 12.97
C VAL A 204 -16.91 -21.14 13.57
N THR A 205 -15.96 -20.59 12.81
CA THR A 205 -14.56 -20.49 13.23
C THR A 205 -13.93 -19.12 12.96
N ILE A 206 -12.82 -18.87 13.66
CA ILE A 206 -11.77 -17.96 13.20
C ILE A 206 -10.62 -18.85 12.71
N PRO A 207 -10.18 -18.76 11.44
CA PRO A 207 -9.22 -19.68 10.84
C PRO A 207 -7.97 -19.97 11.69
N ALA A 208 -7.34 -18.92 12.21
CA ALA A 208 -6.11 -19.00 13.01
C ALA A 208 -6.32 -19.29 14.51
N SER A 209 -7.54 -19.63 14.95
CA SER A 209 -7.81 -19.96 16.36
C SER A 209 -7.39 -21.41 16.66
N SER A 210 -6.56 -21.60 17.69
CA SER A 210 -6.17 -22.94 18.15
C SER A 210 -7.34 -23.75 18.72
N TYR A 211 -8.36 -23.10 19.30
CA TYR A 211 -9.57 -23.79 19.73
C TYR A 211 -10.42 -24.27 18.55
N ALA A 212 -10.48 -23.46 17.48
CA ALA A 212 -11.16 -23.88 16.26
C ALA A 212 -10.42 -25.04 15.59
N GLU A 213 -9.10 -25.03 15.65
CA GLU A 213 -8.28 -26.13 15.17
C GLU A 213 -8.57 -27.44 15.91
N LYS A 214 -8.62 -27.39 17.24
CA LYS A 214 -9.03 -28.52 18.08
C LYS A 214 -10.39 -29.09 17.66
N ALA A 215 -11.39 -28.22 17.46
CA ALA A 215 -12.72 -28.66 17.05
C ALA A 215 -12.75 -29.27 15.64
N ARG A 216 -12.03 -28.69 14.66
CA ARG A 216 -11.91 -29.27 13.32
C ARG A 216 -11.31 -30.66 13.37
N TRP A 217 -10.20 -30.80 14.10
CA TRP A 217 -9.49 -32.06 14.20
C TRP A 217 -10.38 -33.13 14.82
N ALA A 218 -11.06 -32.82 15.93
CA ALA A 218 -12.01 -33.72 16.58
C ALA A 218 -13.12 -34.19 15.62
N LEU A 219 -13.76 -33.25 14.93
CA LEU A 219 -14.84 -33.54 13.98
C LEU A 219 -14.37 -34.41 12.81
N ARG A 220 -13.17 -34.15 12.28
CA ARG A 220 -12.61 -34.92 11.17
C ARG A 220 -12.24 -36.34 11.59
N VAL A 221 -11.62 -36.52 12.76
CA VAL A 221 -11.27 -37.85 13.27
C VAL A 221 -12.52 -38.66 13.61
N ALA A 222 -13.55 -38.02 14.17
CA ALA A 222 -14.85 -38.63 14.41
C ALA A 222 -15.73 -38.77 13.15
N GLN A 223 -15.21 -38.38 11.98
CA GLN A 223 -15.88 -38.41 10.68
C GLN A 223 -17.27 -37.74 10.68
N VAL A 224 -17.45 -36.70 11.50
CA VAL A 224 -18.68 -35.92 11.54
C VAL A 224 -18.68 -34.97 10.34
N PRO A 225 -19.65 -35.07 9.41
CA PRO A 225 -19.69 -34.17 8.25
C PRO A 225 -20.10 -32.76 8.70
N PHE A 226 -19.28 -31.77 8.35
CA PHE A 226 -19.56 -30.37 8.66
C PHE A 226 -19.18 -29.42 7.52
N VAL A 227 -19.81 -28.25 7.52
CA VAL A 227 -19.46 -27.09 6.70
C VAL A 227 -18.81 -26.05 7.60
N GLU A 228 -17.66 -25.50 7.19
CA GLU A 228 -16.96 -24.49 7.97
C GLU A 228 -17.35 -23.06 7.54
N GLU A 229 -17.93 -22.30 8.47
CA GLU A 229 -18.26 -20.89 8.32
C GLU A 229 -17.14 -20.03 8.94
N LYS A 230 -16.28 -19.49 8.07
CA LYS A 230 -15.04 -18.81 8.46
C LYS A 230 -15.28 -17.31 8.62
N TRP A 231 -14.95 -16.78 9.80
CA TRP A 231 -15.10 -15.35 10.10
C TRP A 231 -13.78 -14.68 10.47
N ALA A 232 -13.68 -13.39 10.15
CA ALA A 232 -12.64 -12.53 10.68
C ALA A 232 -12.84 -12.29 12.19
N PRO A 233 -11.77 -12.11 13.00
CA PRO A 233 -11.85 -12.09 14.46
C PRO A 233 -12.85 -11.09 15.06
N LEU A 234 -13.02 -9.93 14.43
CA LEU A 234 -13.94 -8.89 14.89
C LEU A 234 -15.36 -9.06 14.38
N PHE A 235 -15.65 -10.03 13.52
CA PHE A 235 -16.98 -10.21 12.92
C PHE A 235 -17.61 -11.55 13.29
N ALA A 236 -16.86 -12.47 13.91
CA ALA A 236 -17.35 -13.79 14.31
C ALA A 236 -18.59 -13.72 15.23
N TYR A 237 -18.71 -12.67 16.05
CA TYR A 237 -19.87 -12.50 16.93
C TYR A 237 -21.19 -12.33 16.18
N MET A 238 -21.15 -11.85 14.93
CA MET A 238 -22.34 -11.67 14.10
C MET A 238 -22.99 -13.02 13.76
N SER A 239 -22.20 -14.09 13.71
CA SER A 239 -22.69 -15.46 13.49
C SER A 239 -22.93 -16.22 14.80
N THR A 240 -22.07 -16.04 15.80
CA THR A 240 -22.18 -16.83 17.04
C THR A 240 -23.34 -16.39 17.94
N ILE A 241 -23.62 -15.08 18.08
CA ILE A 241 -24.68 -14.57 18.97
C ILE A 241 -26.07 -15.09 18.57
N PRO A 242 -26.51 -15.00 17.30
CA PRO A 242 -27.80 -15.55 16.88
C PRO A 242 -27.93 -17.06 17.09
N LYS A 243 -26.80 -17.78 17.13
CA LYS A 243 -26.71 -19.24 17.32
C LYS A 243 -26.52 -19.65 18.79
N GLY A 244 -26.63 -18.70 19.73
CA GLY A 244 -26.61 -18.98 21.17
C GLY A 244 -25.21 -18.97 21.82
N GLY A 245 -24.15 -18.60 21.11
CA GLY A 245 -22.80 -18.50 21.67
C GLY A 245 -22.19 -17.09 21.56
N ARG A 246 -21.03 -16.89 22.19
CA ARG A 246 -20.30 -15.60 22.16
C ARG A 246 -18.88 -15.70 21.62
N SER A 247 -18.42 -16.92 21.36
CA SER A 247 -17.05 -17.24 20.95
C SER A 247 -17.04 -18.34 19.90
N VAL A 248 -15.87 -18.55 19.30
CA VAL A 248 -15.59 -19.67 18.40
C VAL A 248 -14.61 -20.64 19.08
N PRO A 249 -14.64 -21.94 18.72
CA PRO A 249 -15.54 -22.57 17.76
C PRO A 249 -16.98 -22.72 18.28
N LEU A 250 -17.95 -22.67 17.37
CA LEU A 250 -19.36 -22.98 17.65
C LEU A 250 -19.87 -23.95 16.60
N LEU A 251 -20.43 -25.08 17.02
CA LEU A 251 -21.01 -26.09 16.12
C LEU A 251 -22.53 -26.05 16.22
N THR A 252 -23.22 -25.72 15.13
CA THR A 252 -24.66 -25.93 15.02
C THR A 252 -24.95 -27.25 14.34
N LEU A 253 -25.67 -28.12 15.04
CA LEU A 253 -26.16 -29.38 14.51
C LEU A 253 -27.52 -29.19 13.82
N PRO A 254 -27.92 -30.09 12.92
CA PRO A 254 -29.27 -30.14 12.39
C PRO A 254 -30.33 -30.28 13.50
N PRO A 255 -31.54 -29.70 13.32
CA PRO A 255 -32.65 -29.92 14.23
C PRO A 255 -32.93 -31.43 14.40
N PRO A 256 -33.27 -31.92 15.60
CA PRO A 256 -33.61 -31.17 16.81
C PRO A 256 -32.41 -30.78 17.71
N ASN A 257 -31.17 -31.04 17.28
CA ASN A 257 -30.01 -30.86 18.14
C ASN A 257 -29.59 -29.38 18.29
N ALA A 258 -29.26 -29.00 19.51
CA ALA A 258 -28.83 -27.66 19.90
C ALA A 258 -27.37 -27.35 19.49
N ALA A 259 -27.02 -26.06 19.54
CA ALA A 259 -25.68 -25.56 19.28
C ALA A 259 -24.71 -25.92 20.42
N LEU A 260 -23.48 -26.34 20.07
CA LEU A 260 -22.37 -26.53 20.99
C LEU A 260 -21.46 -25.30 20.91
N THR A 261 -21.27 -24.61 22.04
CA THR A 261 -20.62 -23.28 22.08
C THR A 261 -19.18 -23.30 22.55
N ASP A 262 -18.67 -24.45 23.00
CA ASP A 262 -17.30 -24.63 23.47
C ASP A 262 -16.59 -25.77 22.73
N SER A 263 -15.27 -25.66 22.55
CA SER A 263 -14.46 -26.70 21.91
C SER A 263 -14.44 -28.01 22.70
N ALA A 264 -14.55 -27.97 24.03
CA ALA A 264 -14.64 -29.16 24.88
C ALA A 264 -15.99 -29.87 24.70
N ASP A 265 -17.10 -29.11 24.55
CA ASP A 265 -18.42 -29.69 24.25
C ASP A 265 -18.43 -30.37 22.88
N ILE A 266 -17.76 -29.77 21.88
CA ILE A 266 -17.60 -30.37 20.55
C ILE A 266 -16.74 -31.63 20.63
N MET A 267 -15.65 -31.63 21.40
CA MET A 267 -14.81 -32.82 21.63
C MET A 267 -15.61 -33.93 22.33
N ALA A 268 -16.36 -33.60 23.38
CA ALA A 268 -17.25 -34.51 24.09
C ALA A 268 -18.36 -35.08 23.20
N PHE A 269 -18.90 -34.27 22.29
CA PHE A 269 -19.83 -34.73 21.27
C PHE A 269 -19.19 -35.75 20.32
N CYS A 270 -17.98 -35.47 19.81
CA CYS A 270 -17.24 -36.39 18.96
C CYS A 270 -16.88 -37.70 19.69
N ALA A 271 -16.61 -37.63 20.99
CA ALA A 271 -16.29 -38.81 21.78
C ALA A 271 -17.47 -39.77 21.99
N LYS A 272 -18.73 -39.32 21.75
CA LYS A 272 -19.90 -40.22 21.78
C LYS A 272 -19.84 -41.26 20.68
N THR A 273 -19.29 -40.91 19.51
CA THR A 273 -19.11 -41.82 18.37
C THR A 273 -17.71 -42.42 18.33
N LEU A 274 -16.72 -41.75 18.93
CA LEU A 274 -15.34 -42.24 19.05
C LEU A 274 -14.86 -42.23 20.51
N PRO A 275 -15.20 -43.25 21.32
CA PRO A 275 -14.80 -43.32 22.73
C PRO A 275 -13.28 -43.29 22.97
N GLU A 276 -12.47 -43.65 21.96
CA GLU A 276 -11.00 -43.56 22.01
C GLU A 276 -10.47 -42.15 22.25
N LEU A 277 -11.27 -41.10 22.05
CA LEU A 277 -10.90 -39.73 22.42
C LEU A 277 -10.78 -39.55 23.95
N TYR A 278 -11.53 -40.32 24.74
CA TYR A 278 -11.45 -40.35 26.20
C TYR A 278 -11.24 -41.79 26.69
N PRO A 279 -10.05 -42.37 26.45
CA PRO A 279 -9.77 -43.75 26.86
C PRO A 279 -9.64 -43.87 28.39
N ASN A 280 -9.36 -42.77 29.08
CA ASN A 280 -9.22 -42.68 30.52
C ASN A 280 -9.48 -41.25 31.02
N GLU A 281 -9.65 -41.07 32.33
CA GLU A 281 -9.84 -39.75 32.94
C GLU A 281 -8.64 -38.81 32.73
N LYS A 282 -7.42 -39.37 32.67
CA LYS A 282 -6.20 -38.60 32.40
C LYS A 282 -6.26 -37.84 31.06
N ALA A 283 -6.84 -38.43 30.01
CA ALA A 283 -7.01 -37.75 28.72
C ALA A 283 -7.87 -36.49 28.84
N LYS A 284 -8.95 -36.58 29.61
CA LYS A 284 -9.87 -35.47 29.87
C LYS A 284 -9.22 -34.40 30.76
N GLU A 285 -8.50 -34.80 31.81
CA GLU A 285 -7.75 -33.89 32.67
C GLU A 285 -6.68 -33.10 31.89
N LEU A 286 -5.94 -33.78 31.01
CA LEU A 286 -4.93 -33.15 30.16
C LEU A 286 -5.54 -32.22 29.13
N GLU A 287 -6.65 -32.60 28.50
CA GLU A 287 -7.39 -31.70 27.61
C GLU A 287 -7.76 -30.40 28.33
N VAL A 288 -8.36 -30.49 29.51
CA VAL A 288 -8.74 -29.32 30.33
C VAL A 288 -7.50 -28.51 30.74
N LEU A 289 -6.40 -29.17 31.10
CA LEU A 289 -5.14 -28.49 31.41
C LEU A 289 -4.62 -27.68 30.22
N PHE A 290 -4.63 -28.25 29.02
CA PHE A 290 -4.14 -27.58 27.82
C PHE A 290 -5.05 -26.42 27.40
N ASP A 291 -6.36 -26.61 27.45
CA ASP A 291 -7.33 -25.54 27.15
C ASP A 291 -7.20 -24.37 28.14
N THR A 292 -7.03 -24.65 29.44
CA THR A 292 -7.05 -23.60 30.48
C THR A 292 -5.69 -22.95 30.72
N LYS A 293 -4.58 -23.67 30.51
CA LYS A 293 -3.22 -23.17 30.76
C LYS A 293 -2.48 -22.91 29.45
N LEU A 294 -2.31 -23.93 28.61
CA LEU A 294 -1.46 -23.83 27.42
C LEU A 294 -2.03 -22.84 26.39
N GLY A 295 -3.31 -22.97 26.03
CA GLY A 295 -3.97 -22.14 25.03
C GLY A 295 -3.87 -20.63 25.30
N PRO A 296 -4.25 -20.12 26.49
CA PRO A 296 -4.14 -18.70 26.82
C PRO A 296 -2.71 -18.19 26.84
N HIS A 297 -1.74 -19.01 27.27
CA HIS A 297 -0.32 -18.62 27.25
C HIS A 297 0.23 -18.54 25.83
N THR A 298 -0.05 -19.52 24.98
CA THR A 298 0.37 -19.49 23.56
C THR A 298 -0.22 -18.28 22.85
N ARG A 299 -1.52 -17.99 23.03
CA ARG A 299 -2.17 -16.82 22.42
C ARG A 299 -1.50 -15.50 22.82
N ARG A 300 -1.03 -15.36 24.06
CA ARG A 300 -0.30 -14.16 24.52
C ARG A 300 1.07 -14.01 23.83
N CYS A 301 1.80 -15.11 23.67
CA CYS A 301 3.10 -15.10 22.98
C CYS A 301 2.95 -14.75 21.50
N VAL A 302 1.98 -15.36 20.80
CA VAL A 302 1.72 -15.09 19.37
C VAL A 302 1.29 -13.64 19.14
N LYS A 303 0.41 -13.08 19.98
CA LYS A 303 0.00 -11.67 19.89
C LYS A 303 1.15 -10.68 20.06
N ALA A 304 2.18 -11.02 20.83
CA ALA A 304 3.35 -10.17 21.01
C ALA A 304 4.26 -10.14 19.76
N LEU A 305 4.21 -11.19 18.92
CA LEU A 305 5.09 -11.38 17.78
C LEU A 305 4.62 -10.63 16.50
N TYR A 306 3.32 -10.37 16.34
CA TYR A 306 2.76 -9.82 15.09
C TYR A 306 2.15 -8.41 15.26
N PRO A 307 2.90 -7.33 14.99
CA PRO A 307 2.43 -5.93 15.15
C PRO A 307 1.28 -5.54 14.21
N ALA A 308 1.08 -6.20 13.06
CA ALA A 308 -0.08 -5.95 12.18
C ALA A 308 -1.39 -6.51 12.78
N LEU A 309 -1.34 -7.71 13.39
CA LEU A 309 -2.44 -8.26 14.19
C LEU A 309 -2.74 -7.37 15.41
N ARG A 310 -1.68 -6.73 15.93
CA ARG A 310 -1.69 -5.74 17.02
C ARG A 310 -2.49 -4.49 16.60
N LEU A 311 -2.23 -3.87 15.45
CA LEU A 311 -2.93 -2.66 14.99
C LEU A 311 -4.47 -2.82 14.93
N LEU A 312 -4.95 -4.00 14.51
CA LEU A 312 -6.40 -4.30 14.38
C LEU A 312 -7.05 -4.74 15.71
N LEU A 313 -6.27 -5.18 16.71
CA LEU A 313 -6.74 -5.64 18.03
C LEU A 313 -6.46 -4.64 19.17
N LEU A 314 -5.79 -3.51 18.90
CA LEU A 314 -5.32 -2.54 19.89
C LEU A 314 -6.29 -1.38 20.14
N ARG A 315 -7.41 -1.69 20.78
CA ARG A 315 -8.04 -0.72 21.70
C ARG A 315 -8.52 -1.32 23.02
N SER A 316 -8.33 -2.63 23.23
CA SER A 316 -8.99 -3.36 24.32
C SER A 316 -8.04 -4.15 25.25
N MET A 317 -6.77 -4.43 24.91
CA MET A 317 -5.91 -5.26 25.76
C MET A 317 -4.46 -4.75 25.86
N ASN A 318 -4.02 -4.47 27.09
CA ASN A 318 -2.72 -3.91 27.46
C ASN A 318 -1.59 -4.97 27.35
N ILE A 319 -1.06 -5.18 26.14
CA ILE A 319 -0.08 -6.25 25.83
C ILE A 319 1.35 -5.74 26.10
N ASN A 320 2.06 -6.40 27.02
CA ASN A 320 3.41 -6.05 27.49
C ASN A 320 4.40 -7.22 27.25
N LYS A 321 5.62 -6.95 26.75
CA LYS A 321 6.72 -7.93 26.57
C LYS A 321 6.96 -8.79 27.82
N LYS A 322 6.90 -8.17 29.02
CA LYS A 322 7.02 -8.87 30.31
C LYS A 322 5.95 -9.95 30.50
N SER A 323 4.74 -9.75 29.98
CA SER A 323 3.67 -10.75 30.09
C SER A 323 3.85 -11.91 29.11
N ALA A 324 4.48 -11.66 27.96
CA ALA A 324 4.86 -12.69 27.00
C ALA A 324 5.97 -13.57 27.59
N GLU A 325 6.99 -12.97 28.22
CA GLU A 325 8.06 -13.73 28.90
C GLU A 325 7.51 -14.61 30.03
N ARG A 326 6.64 -14.07 30.91
CA ARG A 326 5.99 -14.90 31.94
C ARG A 326 5.14 -16.03 31.37
N SER A 327 4.52 -15.81 30.20
CA SER A 327 3.75 -16.86 29.54
C SER A 327 4.67 -17.90 28.93
N TRP A 328 5.81 -17.49 28.39
CA TRP A 328 6.81 -18.36 27.82
C TRP A 328 7.34 -19.39 28.83
N ILE A 329 7.72 -18.93 30.03
CA ILE A 329 8.19 -19.83 31.12
C ILE A 329 7.15 -20.91 31.45
N ARG A 330 5.85 -20.55 31.43
CA ARG A 330 4.78 -21.51 31.68
C ARG A 330 4.58 -22.48 30.53
N ILE A 331 4.71 -22.03 29.29
CA ILE A 331 4.67 -22.90 28.10
C ILE A 331 5.82 -23.90 28.18
N GLU A 332 7.05 -23.46 28.45
CA GLU A 332 8.21 -24.34 28.61
C GLU A 332 7.99 -25.39 29.70
N GLY A 333 7.42 -25.00 30.84
CA GLY A 333 7.07 -25.95 31.90
C GLY A 333 6.08 -27.02 31.44
N ILE A 334 5.03 -26.63 30.72
CA ILE A 334 4.03 -27.57 30.18
C ILE A 334 4.65 -28.46 29.10
N LEU A 335 5.50 -27.91 28.23
CA LEU A 335 6.20 -28.69 27.19
C LEU A 335 7.11 -29.74 27.81
N LYS A 336 7.88 -29.40 28.85
CA LYS A 336 8.74 -30.34 29.55
C LYS A 336 7.96 -31.47 30.22
N GLU A 337 6.83 -31.15 30.84
CA GLU A 337 5.98 -32.17 31.47
C GLU A 337 5.31 -33.06 30.42
N ALA A 338 4.84 -32.50 29.30
CA ALA A 338 4.31 -33.27 28.18
C ALA A 338 5.38 -34.17 27.54
N GLU A 339 6.61 -33.68 27.39
CA GLU A 339 7.75 -34.45 26.89
C GLU A 339 8.11 -35.61 27.84
N LYS A 340 8.08 -35.37 29.16
CA LYS A 340 8.24 -36.42 30.17
C LYS A 340 7.15 -37.48 30.09
N GLN A 341 5.91 -37.09 29.81
CA GLN A 341 4.79 -38.03 29.64
C GLN A 341 4.93 -38.91 28.39
N LEU A 342 5.52 -38.39 27.31
CA LEU A 342 5.85 -39.20 26.12
C LEU A 342 6.95 -40.23 26.40
N GLY A 343 7.81 -40.00 27.40
CA GLY A 343 8.93 -40.87 27.74
C GLY A 343 10.01 -40.87 26.66
N ASP A 344 10.87 -41.90 26.65
CA ASP A 344 12.02 -42.01 25.73
C ASP A 344 11.73 -42.82 24.46
N ASP A 345 10.56 -43.45 24.37
CA ASP A 345 10.17 -44.30 23.24
C ASP A 345 10.07 -43.53 21.90
N PRO A 346 10.20 -44.21 20.74
CA PRO A 346 10.11 -43.57 19.43
C PRO A 346 8.81 -42.77 19.23
N ILE A 347 8.89 -41.64 18.53
CA ILE A 347 7.71 -40.79 18.27
C ILE A 347 6.62 -41.60 17.56
N GLY A 348 5.41 -41.56 18.13
CA GLY A 348 4.24 -42.28 17.63
C GLY A 348 3.99 -43.64 18.28
N SER A 349 4.88 -44.12 19.15
CA SER A 349 4.65 -45.34 19.95
C SER A 349 3.79 -45.10 21.20
N ARG A 350 3.86 -43.88 21.76
CA ARG A 350 3.08 -43.44 22.94
C ARG A 350 2.50 -42.05 22.72
N PHE A 351 1.46 -41.75 23.49
CA PHE A 351 0.68 -40.52 23.45
C PHE A 351 0.59 -39.90 24.85
N LEU A 352 0.12 -38.66 24.97
CA LEU A 352 0.18 -37.91 26.24
C LEU A 352 -0.65 -38.56 27.36
N ALA A 353 -1.77 -39.18 26.99
CA ALA A 353 -2.68 -39.82 27.92
C ALA A 353 -2.53 -41.34 28.03
N GLY A 354 -1.54 -41.95 27.38
CA GLY A 354 -1.34 -43.40 27.39
C GLY A 354 -0.87 -43.95 26.04
N ASP A 355 -1.36 -45.13 25.67
CA ASP A 355 -0.91 -45.85 24.47
C ASP A 355 -1.81 -45.58 23.24
N THR A 356 -2.89 -44.80 23.42
CA THR A 356 -3.84 -44.44 22.36
C THR A 356 -3.90 -42.93 22.15
N PHE A 357 -4.08 -42.52 20.89
CA PHE A 357 -4.23 -41.11 20.51
C PHE A 357 -5.59 -40.59 21.00
N SER A 358 -5.59 -39.49 21.73
CA SER A 358 -6.75 -39.04 22.51
C SER A 358 -7.04 -37.54 22.35
N ALA A 359 -8.09 -37.06 23.02
CA ALA A 359 -8.43 -35.64 23.11
C ALA A 359 -7.29 -34.78 23.68
N ALA A 360 -6.47 -35.34 24.58
CA ALA A 360 -5.31 -34.66 25.15
C ALA A 360 -4.29 -34.29 24.05
N ASP A 361 -4.03 -35.21 23.13
CA ASP A 361 -3.09 -35.03 22.03
C ASP A 361 -3.59 -33.99 21.03
N ILE A 362 -4.89 -34.05 20.69
CA ILE A 362 -5.53 -33.07 19.81
C ILE A 362 -5.47 -31.66 20.43
N ALA A 363 -5.82 -31.51 21.71
CA ALA A 363 -5.81 -30.23 22.41
C ALA A 363 -4.38 -29.66 22.50
N PHE A 364 -3.41 -30.49 22.89
CA PHE A 364 -2.01 -30.11 22.96
C PHE A 364 -1.47 -29.63 21.60
N CYS A 365 -1.63 -30.47 20.57
CA CYS A 365 -1.16 -30.19 19.21
C CYS A 365 -1.80 -28.91 18.65
N SER A 366 -3.10 -28.71 18.87
CA SER A 366 -3.83 -27.53 18.39
C SER A 366 -3.35 -26.24 19.05
N HIS A 367 -3.06 -26.25 20.35
CA HIS A 367 -2.59 -25.06 21.05
C HIS A 367 -1.16 -24.68 20.74
N ILE A 368 -0.27 -25.65 20.53
CA ILE A 368 1.14 -25.38 20.26
C ILE A 368 1.46 -25.19 18.78
N ALA A 369 0.53 -25.54 17.88
CA ALA A 369 0.72 -25.41 16.43
C ALA A 369 1.11 -24.01 15.96
N LEU A 370 0.64 -22.96 16.63
CA LEU A 370 1.00 -21.56 16.35
C LEU A 370 2.47 -21.23 16.68
N LEU A 371 3.12 -22.01 17.56
CA LEU A 371 4.54 -21.86 17.90
C LEU A 371 5.42 -22.83 17.10
N ILE A 372 4.90 -24.01 16.75
CA ILE A 372 5.64 -24.99 15.95
C ILE A 372 5.61 -24.64 14.46
N LEU A 373 4.57 -23.93 14.00
CA LEU A 373 4.30 -23.62 12.59
C LEU A 373 4.34 -24.90 11.75
N ALA A 374 3.47 -25.85 12.09
CA ALA A 374 3.36 -27.12 11.38
C ALA A 374 3.03 -26.86 9.89
N PRO A 375 3.80 -27.40 8.92
CA PRO A 375 3.57 -27.16 7.49
C PRO A 375 2.19 -27.61 7.01
N ASP A 376 1.66 -28.66 7.62
CA ASP A 376 0.33 -29.23 7.31
C ASP A 376 -0.83 -28.43 7.95
N HIS A 377 -0.54 -27.34 8.68
CA HIS A 377 -1.58 -26.50 9.26
C HIS A 377 -2.26 -25.62 8.21
N GLU A 378 -3.45 -26.04 7.78
CA GLU A 378 -4.29 -25.45 6.71
C GLU A 378 -4.33 -23.90 6.69
N PHE A 379 -4.54 -23.26 7.85
CA PHE A 379 -4.80 -21.82 7.91
C PHE A 379 -3.64 -20.94 8.37
N ILE A 380 -2.51 -21.54 8.77
CA ILE A 380 -1.36 -20.79 9.30
C ILE A 380 -0.19 -20.91 8.35
N ALA A 381 0.12 -22.13 7.90
CA ALA A 381 1.27 -22.42 7.06
C ALA A 381 1.35 -21.58 5.77
N PRO A 382 0.23 -21.25 5.07
CA PRO A 382 0.29 -20.42 3.87
C PRO A 382 0.70 -18.96 4.13
N TYR A 383 0.52 -18.46 5.35
CA TYR A 383 0.68 -17.05 5.67
C TYR A 383 1.88 -16.77 6.58
N ILE A 384 2.33 -17.77 7.33
CA ILE A 384 3.36 -17.62 8.35
C ILE A 384 4.33 -18.79 8.25
N SER A 385 5.62 -18.46 8.13
CA SER A 385 6.72 -19.41 8.19
C SER A 385 7.79 -18.94 9.18
N MET A 386 8.76 -19.81 9.45
CA MET A 386 9.89 -19.48 10.34
C MET A 386 10.68 -18.25 9.87
N SER A 387 10.75 -18.00 8.55
CA SER A 387 11.43 -16.81 8.01
C SER A 387 10.64 -15.52 8.21
N SER A 388 9.33 -15.61 8.45
CA SER A 388 8.47 -14.45 8.75
C SER A 388 8.69 -13.88 10.17
N ILE A 389 9.38 -14.62 11.05
CA ILE A 389 9.67 -14.22 12.43
C ILE A 389 10.92 -13.33 12.46
N GLN A 390 10.73 -12.02 12.62
CA GLN A 390 11.82 -11.04 12.60
C GLN A 390 12.59 -10.95 13.92
N ASP A 391 11.97 -11.24 15.06
CA ASP A 391 12.62 -11.16 16.37
C ASP A 391 13.54 -12.40 16.59
N PRO A 392 14.87 -12.20 16.71
CA PRO A 392 15.82 -13.31 16.82
C PRO A 392 15.61 -14.19 18.04
N MET A 393 15.17 -13.61 19.17
CA MET A 393 14.91 -14.37 20.40
C MET A 393 13.75 -15.34 20.20
N PHE A 394 12.64 -14.85 19.64
CA PHE A 394 11.46 -15.69 19.39
C PHE A 394 11.70 -16.70 18.29
N ARG A 395 12.47 -16.34 17.25
CA ARG A 395 12.85 -17.30 16.21
C ARG A 395 13.64 -18.47 16.80
N ASN A 396 14.66 -18.21 17.60
CA ASN A 396 15.47 -19.27 18.23
C ASN A 396 14.61 -20.17 19.12
N ARG A 397 13.72 -19.57 19.91
CA ARG A 397 12.74 -20.27 20.75
C ARG A 397 11.80 -21.21 19.97
N PHE A 398 11.28 -20.76 18.84
CA PHE A 398 10.41 -21.57 17.98
C PHE A 398 11.22 -22.70 17.34
N GLU A 399 12.46 -22.42 16.91
CA GLU A 399 13.37 -23.45 16.38
C GLU A 399 13.71 -24.51 17.44
N GLU A 400 13.97 -24.10 18.68
CA GLU A 400 14.27 -24.99 19.80
C GLU A 400 13.09 -25.91 20.12
N ILE A 401 11.87 -25.36 20.27
CA ILE A 401 10.67 -26.17 20.46
C ILE A 401 10.47 -27.11 19.27
N ARG A 402 10.68 -26.64 18.04
CA ARG A 402 10.50 -27.48 16.85
C ARG A 402 11.52 -28.62 16.79
N ARG A 403 12.73 -28.44 17.31
CA ARG A 403 13.78 -29.47 17.37
C ARG A 403 13.60 -30.44 18.55
N SER A 404 12.89 -30.04 19.60
CA SER A 404 12.65 -30.92 20.75
C SER A 404 11.79 -32.14 20.39
N LYS A 405 11.81 -33.18 21.22
CA LYS A 405 11.06 -34.40 20.97
C LYS A 405 9.56 -34.12 20.97
N ILE A 406 9.09 -33.30 21.91
CA ILE A 406 7.68 -32.91 21.96
C ILE A 406 7.26 -32.07 20.73
N GLY A 407 8.16 -31.28 20.15
CA GLY A 407 7.87 -30.56 18.91
C GLY A 407 7.81 -31.48 17.70
N GLN A 408 8.75 -32.41 17.60
CA GLN A 408 8.74 -33.45 16.55
C GLN A 408 7.51 -34.36 16.66
N TYR A 409 7.06 -34.65 17.89
CA TYR A 409 5.81 -35.36 18.15
C TYR A 409 4.60 -34.62 17.56
N VAL A 410 4.47 -33.31 17.80
CA VAL A 410 3.36 -32.54 17.23
C VAL A 410 3.40 -32.53 15.70
N LEU A 411 4.59 -32.33 15.10
CA LEU A 411 4.75 -32.41 13.64
C LEU A 411 4.32 -33.79 13.10
N TRP A 412 4.70 -34.85 13.81
CA TRP A 412 4.28 -36.21 13.48
C TRP A 412 2.76 -36.41 13.60
N CYS A 413 2.12 -35.89 14.64
CA CYS A 413 0.66 -35.94 14.81
C CYS A 413 -0.07 -35.22 13.67
N TYR A 414 0.41 -34.04 13.28
CA TYR A 414 -0.16 -33.31 12.14
C TYR A 414 -0.08 -34.11 10.84
N LYS A 415 1.03 -34.81 10.62
CA LYS A 415 1.24 -35.62 9.41
C LYS A 415 0.43 -36.93 9.40
N HIS A 416 0.27 -37.60 10.54
CA HIS A 416 -0.26 -38.97 10.59
C HIS A 416 -1.62 -39.13 11.28
N LYS A 417 -2.01 -38.17 12.13
CA LYS A 417 -3.22 -38.25 12.96
C LYS A 417 -4.25 -37.16 12.65
N ARG A 418 -3.88 -36.17 11.83
CA ARG A 418 -4.81 -35.13 11.35
C ARG A 418 -5.32 -35.48 9.95
N PRO A 419 -6.61 -35.80 9.78
CA PRO A 419 -7.15 -36.06 8.44
C PRO A 419 -7.08 -34.81 7.54
N ALA A 420 -6.72 -35.04 6.27
CA ALA A 420 -6.75 -34.04 5.21
C ALA A 420 -8.20 -33.63 4.87
N VAL A 421 -8.34 -32.53 4.12
CA VAL A 421 -9.63 -32.00 3.62
C VAL A 421 -10.18 -32.86 2.50
#